data_AF-A0AA35XLB7-F1
#
_entry.id   AF-A0AA35XLB7-F1
#
_cell.length_a   1.000
_cell.length_b   1.000
_cell.length_c   1.000
_cell.angle_alpha   90.00
_cell.angle_beta   90.00
_cell.angle_gamma   90.00
#
_symmetry.space_group_name_H-M   'P 1'
#
loop_
_entity.id
_entity.type
_entity.pdbx_description
1 polymer ?
#
loop_
_entity_poly.entity_id
_entity_poly.type
_entity_poly.pdbx_seq_one_letter_code
_entity_poly.pdbx_strand_id
1 'polypeptide(L)'
;MHISREDTAKQFLNQERQSETVDLEPQDWELVVKCEEESVPVRCGWSEDGLEVSLEGKEEPLTISTDWRLGEPMMLADVDGREVAVQYEARRGRRLFLRHYGNKYEVVVYDPQSAELSRHIPRERLCELVEEEK
;
A
#
# COMPACT_ATOMS: atom_id res chain seq x y z
N MET A 1 17.95 26.74 35.44
CA MET A 1 18.61 25.69 34.64
C MET A 1 18.59 26.17 33.19
N HIS A 2 19.70 26.75 32.73
CA HIS A 2 19.84 27.26 31.36
C HIS A 2 20.57 26.19 30.56
N ILE A 3 19.87 25.57 29.62
CA ILE A 3 20.50 24.65 28.66
C ILE A 3 21.08 25.53 27.55
N SER A 4 22.41 25.48 27.38
CA SER A 4 23.12 26.18 26.31
C SER A 4 22.69 25.59 24.96
N ARG A 5 22.54 26.43 23.93
CA ARG A 5 22.19 26.02 22.56
C ARG A 5 23.16 24.99 21.96
N GLU A 6 24.37 24.90 22.50
CA GLU A 6 25.39 23.94 22.07
C GLU A 6 25.09 22.49 22.49
N ASP A 7 24.35 22.27 23.58
CA ASP A 7 23.96 20.93 24.04
C ASP A 7 22.77 20.36 23.26
N THR A 8 21.95 21.23 22.67
CA THR A 8 20.80 20.78 21.86
C THR A 8 21.29 20.11 20.57
N ALA A 9 22.38 20.60 19.97
CA ALA A 9 22.93 20.05 18.73
C ALA A 9 23.42 18.60 18.86
N LYS A 10 23.86 18.18 20.06
CA LYS A 10 24.34 16.81 20.29
C LYS A 10 23.21 15.79 20.43
N GLN A 11 21.98 16.22 20.72
CA GLN A 11 20.82 15.33 20.78
C GLN A 11 20.20 15.03 19.41
N PHE A 12 20.59 15.77 18.36
CA PHE A 12 20.13 15.54 16.99
C PHE A 12 21.08 14.66 16.16
N LEU A 13 22.08 14.01 16.79
CA LEU A 13 23.04 13.12 16.10
C LEU A 13 22.45 11.79 15.60
N ASN A 14 21.15 11.54 15.80
CA ASN A 14 20.45 10.37 15.26
C ASN A 14 19.65 10.66 13.97
N GLN A 15 19.85 11.82 13.35
CA GLN A 15 19.21 12.18 12.07
C GLN A 15 20.08 11.95 10.82
N GLU A 16 21.23 11.28 10.94
CA GLU A 16 21.84 10.57 9.81
C GLU A 16 21.06 9.28 9.55
N ARG A 17 19.76 9.44 9.33
CA ARG A 17 18.86 8.41 8.85
C ARG A 17 19.26 8.17 7.40
N GLN A 18 20.17 7.21 7.21
CA GLN A 18 20.55 6.56 5.96
C GLN A 18 19.74 7.06 4.76
N SER A 19 20.23 8.12 4.12
CA SER A 19 19.98 8.37 2.71
C SER A 19 21.09 7.68 1.93
N GLU A 20 21.33 6.40 2.21
CA GLU A 20 21.79 5.53 1.14
C GLU A 20 20.57 5.42 0.24
N THR A 21 20.65 6.03 -0.94
CA THR A 21 19.85 5.58 -2.07
C THR A 21 20.22 4.12 -2.25
N VAL A 22 19.45 3.23 -1.63
CA VAL A 22 19.53 1.81 -1.92
C VAL A 22 19.36 1.74 -3.42
N ASP A 23 20.36 1.21 -4.13
CA ASP A 23 20.17 0.73 -5.49
C ASP A 23 19.08 -0.33 -5.37
N LEU A 24 17.82 0.09 -5.55
CA LEU A 24 16.66 -0.76 -5.45
C LEU A 24 16.72 -1.65 -6.68
N GLU A 25 17.42 -2.77 -6.56
CA GLU A 25 17.14 -3.92 -7.40
C GLU A 25 15.62 -4.12 -7.42
N PRO A 26 15.02 -4.49 -8.57
CA PRO A 26 13.59 -4.73 -8.65
C PRO A 26 13.21 -5.72 -7.56
N GLN A 27 12.55 -5.23 -6.51
CA GLN A 27 12.30 -6.02 -5.33
C GLN A 27 10.94 -6.69 -5.51
N ASP A 28 10.92 -8.00 -5.41
CA ASP A 28 9.67 -8.73 -5.31
C ASP A 28 9.02 -8.43 -3.95
N TRP A 29 7.74 -8.07 -3.97
CA TRP A 29 6.93 -7.83 -2.78
C TRP A 29 5.92 -8.95 -2.60
N GLU A 30 5.92 -9.54 -1.40
CA GLU A 30 4.80 -10.35 -0.93
C GLU A 30 3.86 -9.45 -0.13
N LEU A 31 2.59 -9.39 -0.54
CA LEU A 31 1.56 -8.53 0.02
C LEU A 31 0.31 -9.36 0.32
N VAL A 32 -0.55 -8.83 1.17
CA VAL A 32 -1.91 -9.34 1.36
C VAL A 32 -2.88 -8.20 1.12
N VAL A 33 -3.70 -8.34 0.09
CA VAL A 33 -4.74 -7.39 -0.27
C VAL A 33 -6.04 -7.84 0.39
N LYS A 34 -6.54 -7.03 1.31
CA LYS A 34 -7.83 -7.23 1.93
C LYS A 34 -8.86 -6.36 1.24
N CYS A 35 -9.91 -6.98 0.72
CA CYS A 35 -11.07 -6.30 0.15
C CYS A 35 -12.30 -6.79 0.90
N GLU A 36 -12.97 -5.90 1.63
CA GLU A 36 -14.12 -6.25 2.49
C GLU A 36 -13.78 -7.36 3.51
N GLU A 37 -14.41 -8.55 3.40
CA GLU A 37 -14.17 -9.70 4.28
C GLU A 37 -13.15 -10.70 3.71
N GLU A 38 -12.72 -10.52 2.46
CA GLU A 38 -11.79 -11.41 1.78
C GLU A 38 -10.35 -10.88 1.89
N SER A 39 -9.39 -11.79 2.07
CA SER A 39 -7.96 -11.48 2.09
C SER A 39 -7.26 -12.37 1.09
N VAL A 40 -6.60 -11.76 0.11
CA VAL A 40 -5.92 -12.45 -0.98
C VAL A 40 -4.43 -12.16 -0.88
N PRO A 41 -3.57 -13.18 -0.70
CA PRO A 41 -2.14 -13.00 -0.80
C PRO A 41 -1.74 -12.77 -2.26
N VAL A 42 -0.82 -11.84 -2.45
CA VAL A 42 -0.38 -11.35 -3.75
C VAL A 42 1.14 -11.27 -3.75
N ARG A 43 1.79 -11.83 -4.77
CA ARG A 43 3.19 -11.56 -5.05
C ARG A 43 3.28 -10.62 -6.23
N CYS A 44 4.09 -9.59 -6.13
CA CYS A 44 4.29 -8.67 -7.25
C CYS A 44 5.77 -8.35 -7.43
N GLY A 45 6.17 -8.23 -8.69
CA GLY A 45 7.53 -7.90 -9.11
C GLY A 45 7.48 -7.08 -10.38
N TRP A 46 8.56 -6.35 -10.68
CA TRP A 46 8.66 -5.61 -11.94
C TRP A 46 9.15 -6.52 -13.06
N SER A 47 8.51 -6.43 -14.22
CA SER A 47 8.93 -7.05 -15.48
C SER A 47 9.24 -5.98 -16.52
N GLU A 48 9.67 -6.39 -17.73
CA GLU A 48 9.89 -5.45 -18.84
C GLU A 48 8.60 -4.75 -19.30
N ASP A 49 7.45 -5.43 -19.16
CA ASP A 49 6.14 -4.98 -19.66
C ASP A 49 5.28 -4.27 -18.61
N GLY A 50 5.70 -4.25 -17.34
CA GLY A 50 4.98 -3.59 -16.26
C GLY A 50 5.15 -4.26 -14.91
N LEU A 51 4.10 -4.21 -14.09
CA LEU A 51 4.04 -4.90 -12.80
C LEU A 51 3.43 -6.28 -13.00
N GLU A 52 4.19 -7.33 -12.73
CA GLU A 52 3.71 -8.71 -12.74
C GLU A 52 3.12 -9.04 -11.36
N VAL A 53 1.91 -9.62 -11.35
CA VAL A 53 1.11 -9.86 -10.14
C VAL A 53 0.60 -11.29 -10.13
N SER A 54 1.16 -12.11 -9.25
CA SER A 54 0.70 -13.49 -9.00
C SER A 54 -0.34 -13.52 -7.88
N LEU A 55 -1.52 -14.05 -8.18
CA LEU A 55 -2.62 -14.23 -7.23
C LEU A 55 -2.75 -15.70 -6.84
N GLU A 56 -3.05 -15.97 -5.57
CA GLU A 56 -3.37 -17.32 -5.13
C GLU A 56 -4.62 -17.86 -5.84
N GLY A 57 -4.49 -19.02 -6.49
CA GLY A 57 -5.58 -19.65 -7.26
C GLY A 57 -5.59 -19.34 -8.76
N LYS A 58 -4.67 -18.51 -9.27
CA LYS A 58 -4.36 -18.39 -10.70
C LYS A 58 -3.04 -19.07 -11.04
N GLU A 59 -3.01 -19.81 -12.14
CA GLU A 59 -1.79 -20.47 -12.63
C GLU A 59 -0.84 -19.51 -13.31
N GLU A 60 -1.38 -18.52 -14.03
CA GLU A 60 -0.60 -17.51 -14.75
C GLU A 60 -0.64 -16.16 -14.01
N PRO A 61 0.51 -15.47 -13.92
CA PRO A 61 0.58 -14.12 -13.36
C PRO A 61 -0.15 -13.12 -14.27
N LEU A 62 -0.68 -12.07 -13.65
CA LEU A 62 -1.28 -10.93 -14.33
C LEU A 62 -0.20 -9.89 -14.63
N THR A 63 -0.18 -9.33 -15.82
CA THR A 63 0.64 -8.15 -16.13
C THR A 63 -0.23 -6.89 -16.05
N ILE A 64 0.18 -5.94 -15.21
CA ILE A 64 -0.49 -4.65 -15.01
C ILE A 64 0.43 -3.53 -15.49
N SER A 65 -0.03 -2.72 -16.44
CA SER A 65 0.64 -1.48 -16.83
C SER A 65 -0.27 -0.27 -16.61
N THR A 66 0.29 0.83 -16.11
CA THR A 66 -0.46 2.07 -15.89
C THR A 66 0.49 3.25 -15.82
N ASP A 67 0.06 4.39 -16.38
CA ASP A 67 0.76 5.68 -16.23
C ASP A 67 0.26 6.47 -15.01
N TRP A 68 -0.67 5.90 -14.24
CA TRP A 68 -1.32 6.57 -13.12
C TRP A 68 -0.33 7.02 -12.05
N ARG A 69 -0.56 8.23 -11.52
CA ARG A 69 0.25 8.82 -10.47
C ARG A 69 -0.55 9.10 -9.22
N LEU A 70 0.11 9.00 -8.07
CA LEU A 70 -0.47 9.38 -6.78
C LEU A 70 -1.02 10.80 -6.84
N GLY A 71 -2.30 10.93 -6.48
CA GLY A 71 -3.04 12.19 -6.52
C GLY A 71 -3.98 12.32 -7.73
N GLU A 72 -3.84 11.47 -8.74
CA GLU A 72 -4.80 11.41 -9.84
C GLU A 72 -6.06 10.65 -9.41
N PRO A 73 -7.27 11.17 -9.68
CA PRO A 73 -8.51 10.59 -9.18
C PRO A 73 -8.94 9.33 -9.93
N MET A 74 -8.36 9.05 -11.09
CA MET A 74 -8.75 7.94 -11.96
C MET A 74 -7.52 7.24 -12.47
N MET A 75 -7.43 5.94 -12.18
CA MET A 75 -6.43 5.02 -12.68
C MET A 75 -6.99 4.34 -13.92
N LEU A 76 -6.32 4.53 -15.05
CA LEU A 76 -6.49 3.73 -16.25
C LEU A 76 -5.30 2.76 -16.30
N ALA A 77 -5.59 1.48 -16.30
CA ALA A 77 -4.58 0.43 -16.33
C ALA A 77 -4.93 -0.58 -17.42
N ASP A 78 -3.91 -1.14 -18.05
CA ASP A 78 -4.04 -2.35 -18.86
C ASP A 78 -3.71 -3.56 -17.99
N VAL A 79 -4.63 -4.53 -17.92
CA VAL A 79 -4.47 -5.78 -17.20
C VAL A 79 -4.61 -6.93 -18.18
N ASP A 80 -3.50 -7.60 -18.51
CA ASP A 80 -3.41 -8.62 -19.56
C ASP A 80 -4.03 -8.18 -20.91
N GLY A 81 -3.75 -6.96 -21.37
CA GLY A 81 -4.30 -6.42 -22.62
C GLY A 81 -5.75 -5.95 -22.53
N ARG A 82 -6.32 -5.87 -21.31
CA ARG A 82 -7.67 -5.34 -21.07
C ARG A 82 -7.59 -4.03 -20.32
N GLU A 83 -8.17 -2.99 -20.91
CA GLU A 83 -8.30 -1.70 -20.24
C GLU A 83 -9.29 -1.79 -19.06
N VAL A 84 -8.81 -1.39 -17.89
CA VAL A 84 -9.54 -1.33 -16.63
C VAL A 84 -9.47 0.10 -16.09
N ALA A 85 -10.63 0.65 -15.70
CA ALA A 85 -10.75 1.99 -15.15
C ALA A 85 -11.19 1.93 -13.68
N VAL A 86 -10.31 2.32 -12.76
CA VAL A 86 -10.61 2.36 -11.32
C VAL A 86 -10.53 3.80 -10.84
N GLN A 87 -11.57 4.27 -10.16
CA GLN A 87 -11.57 5.60 -9.56
C GLN A 87 -11.06 5.53 -8.11
N TYR A 88 -10.09 6.38 -7.80
CA TYR A 88 -9.64 6.64 -6.43
C TYR A 88 -10.55 7.69 -5.79
N GLU A 89 -11.29 7.34 -4.75
CA GLU A 89 -12.19 8.28 -4.06
C GLU A 89 -11.49 9.01 -2.91
N ALA A 90 -10.86 8.24 -2.01
CA ALA A 90 -10.26 8.76 -0.80
C ALA A 90 -9.34 7.72 -0.14
N ARG A 91 -8.49 8.20 0.77
CA ARG A 91 -7.75 7.38 1.74
C ARG A 91 -8.13 7.80 3.15
N ARG A 92 -8.35 6.82 4.03
CA ARG A 92 -8.52 7.04 5.48
C ARG A 92 -7.58 6.10 6.23
N GLY A 93 -6.51 6.64 6.82
CA GLY A 93 -5.41 5.85 7.37
C GLY A 93 -4.79 4.92 6.30
N ARG A 94 -4.87 3.61 6.52
CA ARG A 94 -4.40 2.56 5.58
C ARG A 94 -5.46 2.10 4.57
N ARG A 95 -6.72 2.53 4.71
CA ARG A 95 -7.83 2.11 3.85
C ARG A 95 -7.90 2.98 2.59
N LEU A 96 -7.99 2.33 1.44
CA LEU A 96 -8.21 2.93 0.14
C LEU A 96 -9.66 2.70 -0.28
N PHE A 97 -10.37 3.77 -0.62
CA PHE A 97 -11.72 3.69 -1.16
C PHE A 97 -11.65 3.83 -2.67
N LEU A 98 -12.00 2.75 -3.36
CA LEU A 98 -11.91 2.63 -4.81
C LEU A 98 -13.32 2.43 -5.38
N ARG A 99 -13.55 2.86 -6.63
CA ARG A 99 -14.78 2.58 -7.36
C ARG A 99 -14.48 1.95 -8.72
N HIS A 100 -15.19 0.89 -9.04
CA HIS A 100 -15.04 0.15 -10.30
C HIS A 100 -16.41 -0.39 -10.73
N TYR A 101 -16.81 -0.15 -11.99
CA TYR A 101 -18.14 -0.47 -12.52
C TYR A 101 -19.34 -0.04 -11.62
N GLY A 102 -19.20 1.09 -10.93
CA GLY A 102 -20.24 1.62 -10.03
C GLY A 102 -20.26 1.01 -8.62
N ASN A 103 -19.51 -0.08 -8.39
CA ASN A 103 -19.33 -0.66 -7.06
C ASN A 103 -18.21 0.08 -6.32
N LYS A 104 -18.38 0.23 -5.01
CA LYS A 104 -17.40 0.83 -4.12
C LYS A 104 -16.71 -0.28 -3.33
N TYR A 105 -15.38 -0.23 -3.31
CA TYR A 105 -14.52 -1.19 -2.65
C TYR A 105 -13.71 -0.49 -1.56
N GLU A 106 -13.61 -1.13 -0.41
CA GLU A 106 -12.67 -0.76 0.64
C GLU A 106 -11.50 -1.75 0.61
N VAL A 107 -10.33 -1.24 0.26
CA VAL A 107 -9.12 -2.05 0.07
C VAL A 107 -8.05 -1.64 1.08
N VAL A 108 -7.40 -2.62 1.69
CA VAL A 108 -6.24 -2.42 2.55
C VAL A 108 -5.12 -3.36 2.10
N VAL A 109 -3.91 -2.82 1.96
CA VAL A 109 -2.73 -3.59 1.62
C VAL A 109 -1.86 -3.77 2.86
N TYR A 110 -1.48 -5.01 3.13
CA TYR A 110 -0.64 -5.40 4.25
C TYR A 110 0.61 -6.11 3.75
N ASP A 111 1.72 -5.96 4.47
CA ASP A 111 2.76 -6.99 4.47
C ASP A 111 2.24 -8.27 5.18
N PRO A 112 2.81 -9.45 4.91
CA PRO A 112 2.29 -10.71 5.43
C PRO A 112 2.24 -10.75 6.96
N GLN A 113 3.22 -10.14 7.63
CA GLN A 113 3.27 -10.10 9.09
C GLN A 113 2.19 -9.20 9.68
N SER A 114 2.00 -7.99 9.13
CA SER A 114 0.91 -7.09 9.53
C SER A 114 -0.46 -7.70 9.24
N ALA A 115 -0.60 -8.47 8.16
CA ALA A 115 -1.84 -9.16 7.83
C ALA A 115 -2.21 -10.15 8.94
N GLU A 116 -1.25 -10.96 9.40
CA GLU A 116 -1.45 -11.90 10.50
C GLU A 116 -1.83 -11.19 11.80
N LEU A 117 -1.10 -10.13 12.16
CA LEU A 117 -1.38 -9.33 13.35
C LEU A 117 -2.78 -8.68 13.30
N SER A 118 -3.21 -8.23 12.12
CA SER A 118 -4.51 -7.58 11.94
C SER A 118 -5.69 -8.49 12.27
N ARG A 119 -5.53 -9.82 12.14
CA ARG A 119 -6.57 -10.82 12.46
C ARG A 119 -6.91 -10.86 13.95
N HIS A 120 -5.97 -10.45 14.80
CA HIS A 120 -6.14 -10.46 16.24
C HIS A 120 -6.68 -9.13 16.80
N ILE A 121 -6.84 -8.10 15.96
CA ILE A 121 -7.38 -6.82 16.40
C ILE A 121 -8.90 -6.99 16.60
N PRO A 122 -9.44 -6.73 17.81
CA PRO A 122 -10.87 -6.79 18.05
C PRO A 122 -11.63 -5.85 17.11
N ARG A 123 -12.74 -6.33 16.53
CA ARG A 123 -13.55 -5.59 15.55
C ARG A 123 -14.00 -4.21 16.05
N GLU A 124 -14.26 -4.08 17.35
CA GLU A 124 -14.63 -2.81 17.99
C GLU A 124 -13.51 -1.76 17.90
N ARG A 125 -12.24 -2.15 18.07
CA ARG A 125 -11.09 -1.23 17.98
C ARG A 125 -10.69 -0.85 16.56
N LEU A 126 -11.09 -1.64 15.56
CA LEU A 126 -10.85 -1.30 14.15
C LEU A 126 -11.69 -0.09 13.70
N CYS A 127 -12.81 0.20 14.37
CA CYS A 127 -13.63 1.37 14.08
C CYS A 127 -13.12 2.63 14.80
N GLU A 128 -12.59 2.52 16.02
CA GLU A 128 -12.06 3.67 16.79
C GLU A 128 -10.85 4.34 16.13
N LEU A 129 -9.96 3.57 15.48
CA LEU A 129 -8.82 4.12 14.73
C LEU A 129 -9.22 4.96 13.49
N VAL A 130 -10.51 4.96 13.11
CA VAL A 130 -11.04 5.75 12.00
C VAL A 130 -11.50 7.14 12.46
N GLU A 131 -11.72 7.33 13.77
CA GLU A 131 -12.32 8.55 14.32
C GLU A 131 -11.31 9.50 14.98
N GLU A 132 -10.12 9.03 15.37
CA GLU A 132 -9.08 9.88 15.98
C GLU A 132 -8.27 10.75 15.00
N GLU A 133 -8.44 10.59 13.68
CA GLU A 133 -7.78 11.43 12.64
C GLU A 133 -8.74 12.47 12.01
N LYS A 134 -9.67 13.04 12.79
CA LYS A 134 -10.49 14.20 12.39
C LYS A 134 -10.19 15.41 13.26
#